data_AF-A0A0C3PCA4-F1
#
_entry.id   AF-A0A0C3PCA4-F1
#
_cell.length_a   1.000
_cell.length_b   1.000
_cell.length_c   1.000
_cell.angle_alpha   90.00
_cell.angle_beta   90.00
_cell.angle_gamma   90.00
#
_symmetry.space_group_name_H-M   'P 1'
#
loop_
_entity.id
_entity.type
_entity.pdbx_description
1 polymer ?
#
loop_
_entity_poly.entity_id
_entity_poly.type
_entity_poly.pdbx_seq_one_letter_code
_entity_poly.pdbx_strand_id
1 'polypeptide(L)'
;MLSEGNLSQQQNEANSQSQATGKSSDTGFCPITSWDDLDDEHSQSLSSSVEDQEEVKCHHLFADQVCKDKGLPEGSLAMFSELEDPKLMMISLMGTLIASSEAQQQAKVHEYIGSQDYESVMKDHLQICLTAPNLTAYVSGLADQACAKHHPSIFNLPSSAFQNAELSNKIGVFIKENLTMQWSIMKQKISNSITNKANISVLARLLMGPGPEITKAHWVRFTFLHSCFINFQMVIEESKAVREAVGDEGTNDEEQLDTEHTWNMTNFWKYVDCLMQEIIKEAHNEGTPAECQRFINMFAPFSPQSCHLQLKCPNRCYHNALKSDLLQFPAEDDILAPPFEHVMIEWHKVLQGTMACA
;
A
#
# COMPACT_ATOMS: atom_id res chain seq x y z
N MET A 1 -25.08 -31.05 35.22
CA MET A 1 -23.76 -31.72 35.18
C MET A 1 -23.18 -31.43 33.80
N LEU A 2 -22.13 -30.64 33.58
CA LEU A 2 -21.26 -29.84 34.43
C LEU A 2 -21.14 -28.45 33.77
N SER A 3 -21.11 -27.45 34.64
CA SER A 3 -20.84 -26.04 34.37
C SER A 3 -19.36 -25.78 34.69
N GLU A 4 -18.73 -24.83 34.00
CA GLU A 4 -17.61 -23.94 34.39
C GLU A 4 -17.00 -23.37 33.10
N GLY A 5 -16.58 -22.12 32.97
CA GLY A 5 -16.47 -21.03 33.92
C GLY A 5 -16.23 -19.72 33.15
N ASN A 6 -16.81 -18.67 33.71
CA ASN A 6 -16.73 -17.27 33.31
C ASN A 6 -15.44 -16.66 33.87
N LEU A 7 -14.73 -15.79 33.14
CA LEU A 7 -13.85 -14.81 33.79
C LEU A 7 -13.74 -13.53 32.97
N SER A 8 -14.16 -12.45 33.63
CA SER A 8 -14.22 -11.07 33.19
C SER A 8 -12.89 -10.31 33.37
N GLN A 9 -12.85 -9.12 32.78
CA GLN A 9 -12.34 -7.82 33.27
C GLN A 9 -11.33 -7.15 32.29
N GLN A 10 -11.65 -5.99 31.70
CA GLN A 10 -11.78 -4.61 32.24
C GLN A 10 -10.44 -3.87 32.13
N GLN A 11 -10.34 -2.79 31.33
CA GLN A 11 -10.00 -1.39 31.69
C GLN A 11 -9.32 -0.74 30.47
N ASN A 12 -9.37 0.55 30.12
CA ASN A 12 -9.94 1.78 30.70
C ASN A 12 -10.04 2.84 29.58
N GLU A 13 -11.01 3.74 29.72
CA GLU A 13 -11.10 5.05 29.04
C GLU A 13 -10.22 6.11 29.73
N ALA A 14 -10.18 7.31 29.10
CA ALA A 14 -9.73 8.63 29.58
C ALA A 14 -8.27 9.01 29.20
N ASN A 15 -7.91 10.25 28.84
CA ASN A 15 -8.62 11.53 28.84
C ASN A 15 -7.88 12.57 27.97
N SER A 16 -8.68 13.42 27.32
CA SER A 16 -8.59 14.84 26.96
C SER A 16 -7.32 15.71 27.15
N GLN A 17 -7.15 16.58 26.13
CA GLN A 17 -6.96 18.06 26.18
C GLN A 17 -5.81 18.70 26.99
N SER A 18 -5.03 19.56 26.32
CA SER A 18 -4.86 21.02 26.54
C SER A 18 -3.64 21.49 25.72
N GLN A 19 -3.78 22.18 24.58
CA GLN A 19 -3.97 23.63 24.43
C GLN A 19 -3.08 24.55 25.30
N ALA A 20 -2.34 25.39 24.56
CA ALA A 20 -2.17 26.84 24.77
C ALA A 20 -0.83 27.39 25.32
N THR A 21 -0.13 28.07 24.39
CA THR A 21 0.37 29.47 24.46
C THR A 21 1.44 29.88 25.48
N GLY A 22 2.45 30.60 24.97
CA GLY A 22 3.18 31.60 25.77
C GLY A 22 4.53 32.04 25.21
N LYS A 23 4.55 33.04 24.32
CA LYS A 23 5.73 33.90 24.05
C LYS A 23 5.89 34.88 25.23
N SER A 24 7.12 35.22 25.61
CA SER A 24 7.58 36.63 25.76
C SER A 24 9.07 36.71 26.12
N SER A 25 9.76 37.58 25.40
CA SER A 25 11.00 38.26 25.73
C SER A 25 10.89 39.08 27.03
N ASP A 26 11.98 39.32 27.76
CA ASP A 26 12.68 40.61 27.71
C ASP A 26 13.95 40.68 28.58
N THR A 27 14.85 41.57 28.16
CA THR A 27 16.13 41.95 28.75
C THR A 27 16.01 42.75 30.05
N GLY A 28 16.99 42.64 30.95
CA GLY A 28 17.09 43.52 32.13
C GLY A 28 18.48 43.52 32.77
N PHE A 29 19.10 44.70 32.77
CA PHE A 29 20.43 45.09 33.25
C PHE A 29 20.65 44.92 34.78
N CYS A 30 21.92 44.77 35.18
CA CYS A 30 22.44 44.66 36.57
C CYS A 30 22.16 45.90 37.46
N PRO A 31 22.33 45.76 38.80
CA PRO A 31 23.58 46.28 39.37
C PRO A 31 24.20 45.51 40.55
N ILE A 32 25.52 45.68 40.60
CA ILE A 32 26.54 45.52 41.65
C ILE A 32 26.03 45.57 43.11
N THR A 33 26.36 44.51 43.86
CA THR A 33 26.61 44.52 45.32
C THR A 33 27.77 43.55 45.58
N SER A 34 29.00 44.04 45.79
CA SER A 34 29.61 44.20 47.13
C SER A 34 29.53 42.92 47.96
N TRP A 35 30.61 42.14 47.90
CA TRP A 35 30.97 41.11 48.86
C TRP A 35 32.45 41.35 49.19
N ASP A 36 32.66 42.20 50.19
CA ASP A 36 33.79 42.02 51.10
C ASP A 36 33.50 40.75 51.92
N ASP A 37 34.58 40.10 52.38
CA ASP A 37 34.61 38.92 53.25
C ASP A 37 34.26 37.57 52.60
N LEU A 38 35.31 36.82 52.20
CA LEU A 38 35.82 35.67 52.98
C LEU A 38 36.97 35.00 52.21
N ASP A 39 38.19 35.35 52.59
CA ASP A 39 39.36 34.50 52.42
C ASP A 39 39.19 33.27 53.33
N ASP A 40 38.87 32.10 52.75
CA ASP A 40 39.34 30.76 53.23
C ASP A 40 38.69 29.62 52.41
N GLU A 41 39.12 29.40 51.15
CA GLU A 41 38.90 28.12 50.46
C GLU A 41 40.11 27.74 49.60
N HIS A 42 41.22 27.39 50.26
CA HIS A 42 42.36 26.74 49.59
C HIS A 42 42.83 25.46 50.28
N SER A 43 41.97 24.78 51.04
CA SER A 43 42.34 23.50 51.68
C SER A 43 41.31 22.37 51.64
N GLN A 44 40.17 22.52 50.94
CA GLN A 44 39.20 21.41 50.76
C GLN A 44 39.23 20.73 49.39
N SER A 45 39.94 21.26 48.38
CA SER A 45 39.92 20.67 47.03
C SER A 45 40.77 19.40 46.86
N LEU A 46 41.56 19.02 47.88
CA LEU A 46 42.43 17.84 47.83
C LEU A 46 41.83 16.62 48.56
N SER A 47 40.85 16.79 49.46
CA SER A 47 40.23 15.66 50.15
C SER A 47 39.05 15.08 49.37
N SER A 48 38.26 15.90 48.65
CA SER A 48 37.15 15.38 47.83
C SER A 48 37.66 14.45 46.71
N SER A 49 38.78 14.82 46.07
CA SER A 49 39.33 14.04 44.95
C SER A 49 39.84 12.64 45.31
N VAL A 50 40.16 12.39 46.58
CA VAL A 50 40.64 11.07 47.04
C VAL A 50 39.46 10.16 47.35
N GLU A 51 38.40 10.70 47.97
CA GLU A 51 37.16 9.97 48.25
C GLU A 51 36.45 9.58 46.94
N ASP A 52 36.39 10.49 45.97
CA ASP A 52 35.82 10.23 44.64
C ASP A 52 36.59 9.10 43.90
N GLN A 53 37.92 9.04 44.03
CA GLN A 53 38.75 7.98 43.43
C GLN A 53 38.59 6.61 44.10
N GLU A 54 38.33 6.57 45.41
CA GLU A 54 38.08 5.32 46.13
C GLU A 54 36.69 4.76 45.84
N GLU A 55 35.68 5.63 45.70
CA GLU A 55 34.31 5.23 45.36
C GLU A 55 34.24 4.61 43.95
N VAL A 56 34.93 5.19 42.97
CA VAL A 56 35.04 4.62 41.61
C VAL A 56 35.71 3.25 41.62
N LYS A 57 36.77 3.05 42.43
CA LYS A 57 37.41 1.74 42.60
C LYS A 57 36.47 0.70 43.21
N CYS A 58 35.68 1.09 44.21
CA CYS A 58 34.68 0.22 44.81
C CYS A 58 33.58 -0.17 43.79
N HIS A 59 33.13 0.77 42.95
CA HIS A 59 32.17 0.48 41.88
C HIS A 59 32.71 -0.50 40.85
N HIS A 60 33.97 -0.37 40.42
CA HIS A 60 34.60 -1.33 39.50
C HIS A 60 34.69 -2.74 40.10
N LEU A 61 35.17 -2.88 41.33
CA LEU A 61 35.28 -4.18 42.00
C LEU A 61 33.91 -4.84 42.18
N PHE A 62 32.90 -4.05 42.52
CA PHE A 62 31.53 -4.53 42.62
C PHE A 62 30.97 -4.96 41.26
N ALA A 63 31.21 -4.17 40.20
CA ALA A 63 30.78 -4.48 38.84
C ALA A 63 31.40 -5.79 38.32
N ASP A 64 32.68 -6.03 38.57
CA ASP A 64 33.36 -7.28 38.19
C ASP A 64 32.82 -8.49 38.96
N GLN A 65 32.55 -8.33 40.25
CA GLN A 65 31.92 -9.37 41.06
C GLN A 65 30.51 -9.70 40.53
N VAL A 66 29.71 -8.69 40.17
CA VAL A 66 28.40 -8.88 39.55
C VAL A 66 28.52 -9.58 38.19
N CYS A 67 29.49 -9.21 37.35
CA CYS A 67 29.71 -9.89 36.07
C CYS A 67 30.03 -11.37 36.29
N LYS A 68 30.92 -11.69 37.23
CA LYS A 68 31.28 -13.06 37.60
C LYS A 68 30.10 -13.86 38.12
N ASP A 69 29.30 -13.29 39.02
CA ASP A 69 28.13 -13.96 39.61
C ASP A 69 27.02 -14.20 38.58
N LYS A 70 26.93 -13.36 37.54
CA LYS A 70 25.96 -13.49 36.45
C LYS A 70 26.50 -14.26 35.23
N GLY A 71 27.75 -14.71 35.26
CA GLY A 71 28.39 -15.41 34.14
C GLY A 71 28.58 -14.52 32.90
N LEU A 72 28.68 -13.20 33.09
CA LEU A 72 28.99 -12.25 32.02
C LEU A 72 30.50 -12.17 31.79
N PRO A 73 30.96 -11.81 30.57
CA PRO A 73 32.38 -11.55 30.32
C PRO A 73 32.96 -10.51 31.28
N GLU A 74 34.19 -10.70 31.73
CA GLU A 74 34.89 -9.75 32.61
C GLU A 74 34.99 -8.37 31.95
N GLY A 75 34.76 -7.30 32.72
CA GLY A 75 34.72 -5.93 32.21
C GLY A 75 33.45 -5.53 31.44
N SER A 76 32.41 -6.39 31.36
CA SER A 76 31.15 -6.05 30.64
C SER A 76 30.45 -4.79 31.18
N LEU A 77 30.69 -4.44 32.44
CA LEU A 77 30.11 -3.26 33.09
C LEU A 77 31.12 -2.11 33.30
N ALA A 78 32.35 -2.22 32.76
CA ALA A 78 33.42 -1.26 33.02
C ALA A 78 33.03 0.20 32.66
N MET A 79 32.47 0.42 31.47
CA MET A 79 31.99 1.75 31.06
C MET A 79 30.82 2.27 31.91
N PHE A 80 30.06 1.39 32.56
CA PHE A 80 28.94 1.78 33.43
C PHE A 80 29.43 2.15 34.83
N SER A 81 30.43 1.43 35.36
CA SER A 81 31.06 1.73 36.65
C SER A 81 31.96 2.97 36.63
N GLU A 82 32.39 3.42 35.44
CA GLU A 82 33.13 4.68 35.24
C GLU A 82 32.24 5.93 35.37
N LEU A 83 30.92 5.79 35.39
CA LEU A 83 30.01 6.92 35.57
C LEU A 83 30.02 7.33 37.05
N GLU A 84 30.57 8.50 37.39
CA GLU A 84 30.70 8.96 38.77
C GLU A 84 29.35 9.32 39.42
N ASP A 85 28.38 9.82 38.65
CA ASP A 85 27.06 10.22 39.17
C ASP A 85 26.02 9.09 39.01
N PRO A 86 25.39 8.61 40.10
CA PRO A 86 24.29 7.66 40.06
C PRO A 86 23.13 8.07 39.14
N LYS A 87 22.87 9.38 38.96
CA LYS A 87 21.86 9.87 38.01
C LYS A 87 22.26 9.59 36.57
N LEU A 88 23.55 9.75 36.22
CA LEU A 88 24.07 9.43 34.89
C LEU A 88 24.02 7.92 34.63
N MET A 89 24.32 7.10 35.64
CA MET A 89 24.13 5.65 35.57
C MET A 89 22.66 5.29 35.27
N MET A 90 21.69 5.87 36.00
CA MET A 90 20.27 5.61 35.75
C MET A 90 19.82 6.06 34.35
N ILE A 91 20.26 7.23 33.88
CA ILE A 91 19.95 7.73 32.54
C ILE A 91 20.54 6.79 31.48
N SER A 92 21.78 6.34 31.65
CA SER A 92 22.45 5.40 30.76
C SER A 92 21.72 4.04 30.72
N LEU A 93 21.31 3.53 31.89
CA LEU A 93 20.51 2.30 31.98
C LEU A 93 19.17 2.45 31.26
N MET A 94 18.44 3.55 31.51
CA MET A 94 17.15 3.80 30.87
C MET A 94 17.30 3.92 29.34
N GLY A 95 18.32 4.65 28.87
CA GLY A 95 18.64 4.74 27.45
C GLY A 95 18.95 3.37 26.82
N THR A 96 19.74 2.55 27.51
CA THR A 96 20.05 1.17 27.08
C THR A 96 18.81 0.29 27.04
N LEU A 97 17.93 0.37 28.04
CA LEU A 97 16.68 -0.38 28.08
C LEU A 97 15.73 0.03 26.95
N ILE A 98 15.62 1.32 26.67
CA ILE A 98 14.84 1.83 25.52
C ILE A 98 15.42 1.30 24.22
N ALA A 99 16.74 1.43 23.99
CA ALA A 99 17.40 0.95 22.78
C ALA A 99 17.24 -0.57 22.58
N SER A 100 17.38 -1.35 23.66
CA SER A 100 17.17 -2.79 23.64
C SER A 100 15.72 -3.17 23.33
N SER A 101 14.76 -2.45 23.91
CA SER A 101 13.33 -2.65 23.66
C SER A 101 12.98 -2.34 22.20
N GLU A 102 13.51 -1.26 21.64
CA GLU A 102 13.33 -0.88 20.24
C GLU A 102 13.93 -1.93 19.30
N ALA A 103 15.16 -2.39 19.58
CA ALA A 103 15.81 -3.43 18.80
C ALA A 103 15.01 -4.75 18.82
N GLN A 104 14.49 -5.15 19.99
CA GLN A 104 13.64 -6.34 20.11
C GLN A 104 12.34 -6.17 19.35
N GLN A 105 11.73 -4.99 19.39
CA GLN A 105 10.51 -4.71 18.64
C GLN A 105 10.77 -4.76 17.14
N GLN A 106 11.87 -4.19 16.65
CA GLN A 106 12.25 -4.27 15.24
C GLN A 106 12.47 -5.72 14.78
N ALA A 107 13.12 -6.55 15.60
CA ALA A 107 13.32 -7.96 15.31
C ALA A 107 11.98 -8.71 15.16
N LYS A 108 11.02 -8.46 16.06
CA LYS A 108 9.65 -9.03 15.98
C LYS A 108 8.92 -8.60 14.71
N VAL A 109 9.03 -7.33 14.33
CA VAL A 109 8.41 -6.82 13.10
C VAL A 109 9.03 -7.48 11.87
N HIS A 110 10.36 -7.65 11.86
CA HIS A 110 11.06 -8.34 10.77
C HIS A 110 10.63 -9.80 10.65
N GLU A 111 10.51 -10.51 11.77
CA GLU A 111 10.01 -11.88 11.82
C GLU A 111 8.56 -11.98 11.31
N TYR A 112 7.68 -11.10 11.78
CA TYR A 112 6.29 -11.06 11.34
C TYR A 112 6.14 -10.81 9.84
N ILE A 113 6.87 -9.85 9.27
CA ILE A 113 6.84 -9.57 7.82
C ILE A 113 7.36 -10.78 7.00
N GLY A 114 8.24 -11.60 7.59
CA GLY A 114 8.71 -12.84 6.99
C GLY A 114 7.80 -14.05 7.22
N SER A 115 6.72 -13.91 7.98
CA SER A 115 5.82 -15.00 8.33
C SER A 115 4.83 -15.34 7.22
N GLN A 116 4.39 -16.60 7.20
CA GLN A 116 3.35 -17.07 6.28
C GLN A 116 1.99 -16.39 6.55
N ASP A 117 1.71 -16.05 7.82
CA ASP A 117 0.46 -15.39 8.22
C ASP A 117 0.35 -14.00 7.58
N TYR A 118 1.43 -13.22 7.64
CA TYR A 118 1.49 -11.92 6.98
C TYR A 118 1.34 -12.05 5.46
N GLU A 119 1.99 -13.04 4.85
CA GLU A 119 1.85 -13.32 3.42
C GLU A 119 0.40 -13.61 3.03
N SER A 120 -0.34 -14.41 3.82
CA SER A 120 -1.75 -14.71 3.57
C SER A 120 -2.62 -13.45 3.66
N VAL A 121 -2.48 -12.68 4.74
CA VAL A 121 -3.25 -11.45 4.96
C VAL A 121 -2.99 -10.44 3.84
N MET A 122 -1.72 -10.27 3.44
CA MET A 122 -1.34 -9.37 2.37
C MET A 122 -1.91 -9.81 1.02
N LYS A 123 -1.91 -11.12 0.71
CA LYS A 123 -2.53 -11.65 -0.52
C LYS A 123 -4.02 -11.34 -0.58
N ASP A 124 -4.74 -11.56 0.52
CA ASP A 124 -6.18 -11.29 0.61
C ASP A 124 -6.46 -9.80 0.41
N HIS A 125 -5.70 -8.93 1.06
CA HIS A 125 -5.86 -7.48 0.90
C HIS A 125 -5.52 -7.00 -0.51
N LEU A 126 -4.44 -7.49 -1.13
CA LEU A 126 -4.10 -7.16 -2.52
C LEU A 126 -5.17 -7.64 -3.49
N GLN A 127 -5.76 -8.82 -3.25
CA GLN A 127 -6.88 -9.30 -4.05
C GLN A 127 -8.10 -8.36 -3.93
N ILE A 128 -8.45 -7.94 -2.72
CA ILE A 128 -9.52 -6.95 -2.48
C ILE A 128 -9.22 -5.64 -3.20
N CYS A 129 -7.98 -5.14 -3.17
CA CYS A 129 -7.57 -3.94 -3.89
C CYS A 129 -7.75 -4.08 -5.42
N LEU A 130 -7.40 -5.24 -5.98
CA LEU A 130 -7.50 -5.51 -7.41
C LEU A 130 -8.93 -5.68 -7.92
N THR A 131 -9.82 -6.15 -7.04
CA THR A 131 -11.24 -6.30 -7.34
C THR A 131 -12.08 -5.09 -6.94
N ALA A 132 -11.47 -4.09 -6.29
CA ALA A 132 -12.15 -2.88 -5.88
C ALA A 132 -12.78 -2.17 -7.10
N PRO A 133 -14.08 -1.84 -7.04
CA PRO A 133 -14.79 -1.30 -8.20
C PRO A 133 -14.34 0.11 -8.59
N ASN A 134 -13.73 0.84 -7.66
CA ASN A 134 -13.21 2.20 -7.80
C ASN A 134 -11.73 2.25 -8.20
N LEU A 135 -11.12 1.11 -8.54
CA LEU A 135 -9.72 1.05 -8.96
C LEU A 135 -9.52 1.77 -10.29
N THR A 136 -8.74 2.85 -10.31
CA THR A 136 -8.55 3.72 -11.48
C THR A 136 -7.46 3.25 -12.45
N ALA A 137 -6.57 2.35 -12.03
CA ALA A 137 -5.54 1.73 -12.85
C ALA A 137 -5.08 0.43 -12.20
N TYR A 138 -4.78 -0.57 -13.03
CA TYR A 138 -4.19 -1.84 -12.63
C TYR A 138 -2.68 -1.79 -12.57
N VAL A 139 -1.98 -1.18 -13.54
CA VAL A 139 -0.52 -1.21 -13.62
C VAL A 139 0.08 0.06 -13.00
N SER A 140 -0.37 1.22 -13.50
CA SER A 140 0.23 2.50 -13.12
C SER A 140 -0.25 2.96 -11.74
N GLY A 141 0.70 3.17 -10.83
CA GLY A 141 0.42 3.71 -9.51
C GLY A 141 -0.30 2.76 -8.54
N LEU A 142 -0.70 1.55 -8.95
CA LEU A 142 -1.33 0.61 -8.01
C LEU A 142 -0.36 0.12 -6.94
N ALA A 143 0.90 -0.12 -7.28
CA ALA A 143 1.91 -0.46 -6.25
C ALA A 143 2.15 0.70 -5.27
N ASP A 144 1.94 1.95 -5.70
CA ASP A 144 2.08 3.16 -4.88
C ASP A 144 0.81 3.45 -4.07
N GLN A 145 -0.38 3.20 -4.63
CA GLN A 145 -1.68 3.32 -3.93
C GLN A 145 -1.91 2.17 -2.95
N ALA A 146 -1.58 0.94 -3.34
CA ALA A 146 -1.55 -0.24 -2.49
C ALA A 146 -0.29 -0.27 -1.60
N CYS A 147 0.65 0.67 -1.80
CA CYS A 147 1.79 0.77 -0.91
C CYS A 147 1.24 1.09 0.47
N ALA A 148 1.47 0.15 1.38
CA ALA A 148 1.06 0.23 2.76
C ALA A 148 1.59 1.47 3.50
N LYS A 149 2.48 2.26 2.89
CA LYS A 149 2.88 3.59 3.38
C LYS A 149 1.70 4.55 3.55
N HIS A 150 0.70 4.51 2.67
CA HIS A 150 -0.45 5.42 2.75
C HIS A 150 -1.54 4.89 3.69
N HIS A 151 -1.65 3.57 3.82
CA HIS A 151 -2.66 2.92 4.65
C HIS A 151 -2.10 1.70 5.41
N PRO A 152 -1.16 1.89 6.35
CA PRO A 152 -0.45 0.79 7.01
C PRO A 152 -1.39 -0.09 7.85
N SER A 153 -2.46 0.50 8.38
CA SER A 153 -3.51 -0.20 9.12
C SER A 153 -4.27 -1.22 8.28
N ILE A 154 -4.48 -0.94 6.98
CA ILE A 154 -5.14 -1.89 6.08
C ILE A 154 -4.30 -3.17 6.00
N PHE A 155 -2.98 -3.06 6.00
CA PHE A 155 -2.07 -4.19 5.85
C PHE A 155 -1.56 -4.77 7.17
N ASN A 156 -2.12 -4.35 8.30
CA ASN A 156 -1.66 -4.73 9.65
C ASN A 156 -0.14 -4.50 9.83
N LEU A 157 0.39 -3.44 9.21
CA LEU A 157 1.82 -3.14 9.26
C LEU A 157 2.13 -2.11 10.35
N PRO A 158 3.10 -2.40 11.24
CA PRO A 158 3.62 -1.41 12.18
C PRO A 158 4.21 -0.22 11.43
N SER A 159 3.94 1.00 11.88
CA SER A 159 4.52 2.22 11.27
C SER A 159 6.06 2.21 11.28
N SER A 160 6.66 1.55 12.29
CA SER A 160 8.11 1.35 12.38
C SER A 160 8.69 0.52 11.23
N ALA A 161 7.90 -0.33 10.57
CA ALA A 161 8.35 -1.12 9.42
C ALA A 161 8.77 -0.25 8.23
N PHE A 162 8.23 0.98 8.12
CA PHE A 162 8.56 1.90 7.03
C PHE A 162 9.72 2.84 7.35
N GLN A 163 10.13 2.93 8.62
CA GLN A 163 11.31 3.71 9.02
C GLN A 163 12.61 2.98 8.66
N ASN A 164 12.56 1.66 8.63
CA ASN A 164 13.67 0.83 8.18
C ASN A 164 13.59 0.65 6.64
N ALA A 165 14.60 1.15 5.93
CA ALA A 165 14.66 1.10 4.48
C ALA A 165 14.68 -0.33 3.92
N GLU A 166 15.33 -1.26 4.61
CA GLU A 166 15.39 -2.68 4.24
C GLU A 166 14.01 -3.34 4.33
N LEU A 167 13.30 -3.15 5.45
CA LEU A 167 11.93 -3.65 5.63
C LEU A 167 10.97 -3.02 4.63
N SER A 168 11.05 -1.71 4.41
CA SER A 168 10.23 -1.03 3.41
C SER A 168 10.49 -1.58 2.00
N ASN A 169 11.73 -1.90 1.66
CA ASN A 169 12.05 -2.49 0.36
C ASN A 169 11.50 -3.91 0.25
N LYS A 170 11.67 -4.73 1.31
CA LYS A 170 11.14 -6.09 1.38
C LYS A 170 9.61 -6.12 1.18
N ILE A 171 8.88 -5.23 1.85
CA ILE A 171 7.42 -5.07 1.66
C ILE A 171 7.12 -4.66 0.21
N GLY A 172 7.86 -3.70 -0.35
CA GLY A 172 7.65 -3.21 -1.72
C GLY A 172 7.86 -4.30 -2.78
N VAL A 173 8.92 -5.11 -2.65
CA VAL A 173 9.17 -6.27 -3.53
C VAL A 173 8.04 -7.28 -3.40
N PHE A 174 7.66 -7.62 -2.17
CA PHE A 174 6.59 -8.57 -1.89
C PHE A 174 5.25 -8.14 -2.52
N ILE A 175 4.87 -6.86 -2.39
CA ILE A 175 3.66 -6.31 -3.01
C ILE A 175 3.71 -6.45 -4.53
N LYS A 176 4.83 -6.08 -5.17
CA LYS A 176 4.98 -6.15 -6.63
C LYS A 176 4.88 -7.58 -7.15
N GLU A 177 5.53 -8.53 -6.50
CA GLU A 177 5.48 -9.96 -6.85
C GLU A 177 4.07 -10.52 -6.72
N ASN A 178 3.40 -10.23 -5.60
CA ASN A 178 2.03 -10.69 -5.37
C ASN A 178 1.02 -10.04 -6.31
N LEU A 179 1.14 -8.75 -6.60
CA LEU A 179 0.31 -8.08 -7.60
C LEU A 179 0.49 -8.72 -8.99
N THR A 180 1.73 -8.99 -9.39
CA THR A 180 2.04 -9.66 -10.66
C THR A 180 1.41 -11.04 -10.74
N MET A 181 1.50 -11.81 -9.66
CA MET A 181 0.88 -13.12 -9.55
C MET A 181 -0.66 -13.03 -9.63
N GLN A 182 -1.28 -12.12 -8.87
CA GLN A 182 -2.72 -11.94 -8.85
C GLN A 182 -3.27 -11.46 -10.21
N TRP A 183 -2.57 -10.55 -10.88
CA TRP A 183 -2.87 -10.17 -12.26
C TRP A 183 -2.84 -11.36 -13.22
N SER A 184 -1.85 -12.24 -13.10
CA SER A 184 -1.80 -13.46 -13.91
C SER A 184 -3.00 -14.37 -13.64
N ILE A 185 -3.34 -14.58 -12.35
CA ILE A 185 -4.48 -15.39 -11.93
C ILE A 185 -5.81 -14.81 -12.43
N MET A 186 -6.04 -13.50 -12.26
CA MET A 186 -7.25 -12.83 -12.73
C MET A 186 -7.39 -12.96 -14.25
N LYS A 187 -6.30 -12.73 -14.98
CA LYS A 187 -6.26 -12.87 -16.43
C LYS A 187 -6.61 -14.29 -16.87
N GLN A 188 -6.06 -15.30 -16.20
CA GLN A 188 -6.38 -16.71 -16.46
C GLN A 188 -7.86 -17.02 -16.17
N LYS A 189 -8.42 -16.53 -15.05
CA LYS A 189 -9.83 -16.71 -14.70
C LYS A 189 -10.76 -16.09 -15.74
N ILE A 190 -10.44 -14.89 -16.23
CA ILE A 190 -11.18 -14.22 -17.32
C ILE A 190 -11.11 -15.05 -18.60
N SER A 191 -9.91 -15.46 -19.01
CA SER A 191 -9.71 -16.29 -20.21
C SER A 191 -10.49 -17.62 -20.14
N ASN A 192 -10.48 -18.28 -18.98
CA ASN A 192 -11.22 -19.51 -18.75
C ASN A 192 -12.73 -19.27 -18.79
N SER A 193 -13.20 -18.16 -18.21
CA SER A 193 -14.62 -17.77 -18.26
C SER A 193 -15.10 -17.60 -19.70
N ILE A 194 -14.33 -16.91 -20.54
CA ILE A 194 -14.65 -16.70 -21.96
C ILE A 194 -14.71 -18.05 -22.68
N THR A 195 -13.67 -18.87 -22.52
CA THR A 195 -13.57 -20.18 -23.18
C THR A 195 -14.75 -21.10 -22.81
N ASN A 196 -15.13 -21.08 -21.54
CA ASN A 196 -16.22 -21.90 -21.01
C ASN A 196 -17.60 -21.26 -21.17
N LYS A 197 -17.69 -20.04 -21.74
CA LYS A 197 -18.91 -19.23 -21.81
C LYS A 197 -19.61 -19.13 -20.45
N ALA A 198 -18.82 -18.95 -19.39
CA ALA A 198 -19.35 -18.86 -18.04
C ALA A 198 -20.06 -17.52 -17.86
N ASN A 199 -21.22 -17.55 -17.19
CA ASN A 199 -21.95 -16.35 -16.80
C ASN A 199 -21.05 -15.45 -15.93
N ILE A 200 -21.19 -14.13 -16.05
CA ILE A 200 -20.40 -13.18 -15.27
C ILE A 200 -20.51 -13.44 -13.76
N SER A 201 -21.67 -13.94 -13.29
CA SER A 201 -21.95 -14.38 -11.92
C SER A 201 -20.96 -15.39 -11.38
N VAL A 202 -20.50 -16.29 -12.25
CA VAL A 202 -19.49 -17.27 -11.94
C VAL A 202 -18.13 -16.60 -11.91
N LEU A 203 -17.80 -15.76 -12.90
CA LEU A 203 -16.52 -15.05 -12.95
C LEU A 203 -16.30 -14.15 -11.73
N ALA A 204 -17.30 -13.36 -11.32
CA ALA A 204 -17.16 -12.47 -10.17
C ALA A 204 -16.89 -13.24 -8.87
N ARG A 205 -17.58 -14.36 -8.66
CA ARG A 205 -17.31 -15.25 -7.52
C ARG A 205 -15.90 -15.85 -7.58
N LEU A 206 -15.44 -16.22 -8.78
CA LEU A 206 -14.06 -16.70 -8.97
C LEU A 206 -13.02 -15.61 -8.70
N LEU A 207 -13.29 -14.35 -9.06
CA LEU A 207 -12.35 -13.23 -8.87
C LEU A 207 -12.34 -12.72 -7.42
N MET A 208 -13.50 -12.61 -6.77
CA MET A 208 -13.63 -12.12 -5.39
C MET A 208 -13.26 -13.17 -4.33
N GLY A 209 -13.41 -14.46 -4.65
CA GLY A 209 -13.29 -15.52 -3.66
C GLY A 209 -14.47 -15.58 -2.69
N PRO A 210 -14.39 -16.40 -1.64
CA PRO A 210 -15.41 -16.48 -0.61
C PRO A 210 -15.33 -15.28 0.34
N GLY A 211 -16.49 -14.76 0.78
CA GLY A 211 -16.58 -13.78 1.86
C GLY A 211 -17.21 -12.45 1.45
N PRO A 212 -16.60 -11.66 0.55
CA PRO A 212 -17.12 -10.35 0.19
C PRO A 212 -18.47 -10.40 -0.53
N GLU A 213 -19.35 -9.45 -0.20
CA GLU A 213 -20.60 -9.24 -0.94
C GLU A 213 -20.31 -8.62 -2.31
N ILE A 214 -20.79 -9.27 -3.37
CA ILE A 214 -20.59 -8.80 -4.74
C ILE A 214 -21.64 -7.75 -5.08
N THR A 215 -21.26 -6.48 -4.94
CA THR A 215 -22.13 -5.34 -5.27
C THR A 215 -22.26 -5.14 -6.79
N LYS A 216 -23.26 -4.33 -7.20
CA LYS A 216 -23.44 -3.89 -8.60
C LYS A 216 -22.17 -3.31 -9.24
N ALA A 217 -21.39 -2.56 -8.49
CA ALA A 217 -20.17 -1.95 -9.02
C ALA A 217 -19.11 -3.00 -9.37
N HIS A 218 -19.03 -4.11 -8.61
CA HIS A 218 -18.15 -5.24 -8.93
C HIS A 218 -18.58 -5.93 -10.22
N TRP A 219 -19.89 -6.21 -10.37
CA TRP A 219 -20.42 -6.83 -11.59
C TRP A 219 -20.01 -6.06 -12.84
N VAL A 220 -20.27 -4.76 -12.80
CA VAL A 220 -19.94 -3.80 -13.85
C VAL A 220 -18.43 -3.80 -14.15
N ARG A 221 -17.58 -3.81 -13.12
CA ARG A 221 -16.12 -3.88 -13.28
C ARG A 221 -15.67 -5.17 -13.97
N PHE A 222 -16.22 -6.31 -13.56
CA PHE A 222 -15.83 -7.60 -14.13
C PHE A 222 -16.33 -7.80 -15.55
N THR A 223 -17.53 -7.30 -15.88
CA THR A 223 -18.00 -7.25 -17.27
C THR A 223 -17.05 -6.42 -18.13
N PHE A 224 -16.65 -5.24 -17.66
CA PHE A 224 -15.68 -4.42 -18.37
C PHE A 224 -14.37 -5.16 -18.63
N LEU A 225 -13.78 -5.80 -17.60
CA LEU A 225 -12.55 -6.58 -17.75
C LEU A 225 -12.70 -7.74 -18.74
N HIS A 226 -13.83 -8.46 -18.69
CA HIS A 226 -14.13 -9.56 -19.59
C HIS A 226 -14.18 -9.08 -21.04
N SER A 227 -14.90 -7.99 -21.30
CA SER A 227 -14.97 -7.39 -22.63
C SER A 227 -13.61 -6.83 -23.07
N CYS A 228 -12.85 -6.15 -22.21
CA CYS A 228 -11.48 -5.72 -22.53
C CYS A 228 -10.61 -6.90 -22.97
N PHE A 229 -10.73 -8.06 -22.33
CA PHE A 229 -9.93 -9.22 -22.70
C PHE A 229 -10.28 -9.78 -24.08
N ILE A 230 -11.58 -9.90 -24.40
CA ILE A 230 -12.04 -10.34 -25.73
C ILE A 230 -11.50 -9.39 -26.82
N ASN A 231 -11.58 -8.09 -26.56
CA ASN A 231 -11.09 -7.09 -27.51
C ASN A 231 -9.60 -7.09 -27.67
N PHE A 232 -8.88 -7.24 -26.58
CA PHE A 232 -7.43 -7.36 -26.60
C PHE A 232 -6.97 -8.57 -27.44
N GLN A 233 -7.68 -9.71 -27.33
CA GLN A 233 -7.41 -10.87 -28.18
C GLN A 233 -7.60 -10.54 -29.67
N MET A 234 -8.67 -9.85 -30.04
CA MET A 234 -8.91 -9.46 -31.43
C MET A 234 -7.83 -8.51 -31.96
N VAL A 235 -7.42 -7.52 -31.16
CA VAL A 235 -6.34 -6.58 -31.52
C VAL A 235 -5.02 -7.33 -31.77
N ILE A 236 -4.70 -8.33 -30.94
CA ILE A 236 -3.50 -9.16 -31.12
C ILE A 236 -3.57 -9.94 -32.44
N GLU A 237 -4.71 -10.57 -32.74
CA GLU A 237 -4.89 -11.35 -33.97
C GLU A 237 -4.86 -10.46 -35.23
N GLU A 238 -5.51 -9.29 -35.19
CA GLU A 238 -5.46 -8.30 -36.28
C GLU A 238 -4.02 -7.83 -36.52
N SER A 239 -3.28 -7.50 -35.46
CA SER A 239 -1.89 -7.07 -35.53
C SER A 239 -0.96 -8.18 -36.05
N LYS A 240 -1.30 -9.45 -35.81
CA LYS A 240 -0.59 -10.60 -36.36
C LYS A 240 -0.88 -10.75 -37.86
N ALA A 241 -2.15 -10.68 -38.26
CA ALA A 241 -2.56 -10.79 -39.66
C ALA A 241 -1.96 -9.69 -40.55
N VAL A 242 -1.89 -8.44 -40.05
CA VAL A 242 -1.26 -7.33 -40.78
C VAL A 242 0.22 -7.60 -41.02
N ARG A 243 0.96 -8.09 -40.02
CA ARG A 243 2.38 -8.44 -40.18
C ARG A 243 2.61 -9.59 -41.16
N GLU A 244 1.74 -10.60 -41.14
CA GLU A 244 1.80 -11.70 -42.10
C GLU A 244 1.49 -11.23 -43.54
N ALA A 245 0.61 -10.24 -43.70
CA ALA A 245 0.23 -9.69 -45.01
C ALA A 245 1.26 -8.73 -45.61
N VAL A 246 1.99 -7.97 -44.79
CA VAL A 246 3.04 -7.03 -45.24
C VAL A 246 4.28 -7.77 -45.75
N GLY A 247 4.46 -9.05 -45.37
CA GLY A 247 5.58 -9.87 -45.79
C GLY A 247 6.88 -9.45 -45.11
N ASP A 248 7.75 -10.44 -44.85
CA ASP A 248 9.10 -10.25 -44.31
C ASP A 248 10.04 -9.69 -45.41
N GLU A 249 9.60 -8.68 -46.15
CA GLU A 249 10.44 -7.96 -47.10
C GLU A 249 11.38 -7.06 -46.28
N GLY A 250 12.50 -7.65 -45.85
CA GLY A 250 13.62 -7.00 -45.21
C GLY A 250 14.08 -5.78 -46.00
N THR A 251 13.47 -4.65 -45.72
CA THR A 251 13.91 -3.33 -46.15
C THR A 251 14.58 -2.71 -44.92
N ASN A 252 15.92 -2.76 -44.94
CA ASN A 252 16.82 -2.17 -43.93
C ASN A 252 16.80 -0.63 -43.98
N ASP A 253 15.64 -0.02 -44.22
CA ASP A 253 15.50 1.43 -44.18
C ASP A 253 15.13 1.82 -42.75
N GLU A 254 16.19 2.03 -41.96
CA GLU A 254 16.20 2.59 -40.62
C GLU A 254 15.67 4.04 -40.61
N GLU A 255 14.41 4.27 -41.00
CA GLU A 255 13.70 5.52 -40.72
C GLU A 255 12.36 5.22 -40.03
N GLN A 256 12.48 4.80 -38.77
CA GLN A 256 11.87 5.51 -37.66
C GLN A 256 10.37 5.88 -37.79
N LEU A 257 9.51 4.87 -37.96
CA LEU A 257 8.15 4.91 -37.41
C LEU A 257 8.19 4.41 -35.95
N ASP A 258 8.72 5.28 -35.09
CA ASP A 258 8.43 5.27 -33.65
C ASP A 258 6.91 5.37 -33.49
N THR A 259 6.16 4.28 -33.27
CA THR A 259 4.89 4.26 -32.49
C THR A 259 4.04 2.98 -32.57
N GLU A 260 4.33 1.95 -33.37
CA GLU A 260 3.43 0.78 -33.39
C GLU A 260 3.74 -0.18 -32.23
N HIS A 261 3.16 0.12 -31.05
CA HIS A 261 3.18 -0.77 -29.90
C HIS A 261 2.58 -2.11 -30.30
N THR A 262 3.44 -3.08 -30.60
CA THR A 262 3.02 -4.46 -30.84
C THR A 262 2.41 -5.01 -29.57
N TRP A 263 1.09 -5.08 -29.52
CA TRP A 263 0.36 -5.66 -28.41
C TRP A 263 0.65 -7.16 -28.34
N ASN A 264 1.03 -7.64 -27.16
CA ASN A 264 1.16 -9.05 -26.88
C ASN A 264 0.47 -9.40 -25.56
N MET A 265 0.34 -10.69 -25.26
CA MET A 265 -0.40 -11.14 -24.09
C MET A 265 0.10 -10.56 -22.76
N THR A 266 1.37 -10.20 -22.62
CA THR A 266 1.90 -9.58 -21.39
C THR A 266 1.39 -8.15 -21.18
N ASN A 267 0.89 -7.49 -22.22
CA ASN A 267 0.45 -6.09 -22.18
C ASN A 267 -1.03 -5.91 -21.81
N PHE A 268 -1.77 -6.98 -21.51
CA PHE A 268 -3.21 -6.90 -21.25
C PHE A 268 -3.57 -5.83 -20.19
N TRP A 269 -2.89 -5.81 -19.04
CA TRP A 269 -3.21 -4.85 -17.99
C TRP A 269 -2.86 -3.40 -18.38
N LYS A 270 -1.82 -3.19 -19.19
CA LYS A 270 -1.51 -1.87 -19.77
C LYS A 270 -2.61 -1.42 -20.73
N TYR A 271 -3.14 -2.35 -21.53
CA TYR A 271 -4.27 -2.08 -22.42
C TYR A 271 -5.53 -1.68 -21.63
N VAL A 272 -5.83 -2.39 -20.53
CA VAL A 272 -6.94 -2.02 -19.62
C VAL A 272 -6.75 -0.62 -19.05
N ASP A 273 -5.56 -0.28 -18.56
CA ASP A 273 -5.26 1.04 -18.01
C ASP A 273 -5.47 2.15 -19.05
N CYS A 274 -5.01 1.94 -20.28
CA CYS A 274 -5.16 2.95 -21.32
C CYS A 274 -6.64 3.15 -21.70
N LEU A 275 -7.42 2.08 -21.86
CA LEU A 275 -8.85 2.17 -22.12
C LEU A 275 -9.59 2.89 -20.99
N MET A 276 -9.23 2.60 -19.73
CA MET A 276 -9.81 3.30 -18.59
C MET A 276 -9.54 4.79 -18.64
N GLN A 277 -8.31 5.21 -18.94
CA GLN A 277 -7.96 6.62 -19.05
C GLN A 277 -8.68 7.31 -20.20
N GLU A 278 -8.86 6.64 -21.34
CA GLU A 278 -9.65 7.16 -22.46
C GLU A 278 -11.12 7.36 -22.08
N ILE A 279 -11.73 6.39 -21.38
CA ILE A 279 -13.11 6.52 -20.89
C ILE A 279 -13.22 7.66 -19.89
N ILE A 280 -12.28 7.79 -18.95
CA ILE A 280 -12.27 8.88 -17.97
C ILE A 280 -12.13 10.22 -18.68
N LYS A 281 -11.21 10.34 -19.65
CA LYS A 281 -11.01 11.57 -20.41
C LYS A 281 -12.27 11.97 -21.18
N GLU A 282 -12.91 11.02 -21.85
CA GLU A 282 -14.15 11.26 -22.58
C GLU A 282 -15.27 11.74 -21.64
N ALA A 283 -15.36 11.15 -20.44
CA ALA A 283 -16.28 11.61 -19.41
C ALA A 283 -16.11 13.09 -19.07
N HIS A 284 -14.89 13.63 -19.10
CA HIS A 284 -14.66 15.02 -18.72
C HIS A 284 -14.91 16.00 -19.87
N ASN A 285 -15.25 15.52 -21.07
CA ASN A 285 -15.63 16.37 -22.18
C ASN A 285 -17.02 16.99 -21.95
N GLU A 286 -17.16 18.29 -22.17
CA GLU A 286 -18.39 19.07 -21.90
C GLU A 286 -19.63 18.62 -22.69
N GLY A 287 -19.46 17.73 -23.69
CA GLY A 287 -20.54 17.15 -24.50
C GLY A 287 -21.07 15.80 -24.00
N THR A 288 -20.51 15.23 -22.94
CA THR A 288 -20.87 13.89 -22.49
C THR A 288 -22.25 13.89 -21.81
N PRO A 289 -23.18 12.99 -22.22
CA PRO A 289 -24.49 12.89 -21.59
C PRO A 289 -24.39 12.69 -20.06
N ALA A 290 -25.28 13.34 -19.30
CA ALA A 290 -25.24 13.30 -17.83
C ALA A 290 -25.35 11.87 -17.25
N GLU A 291 -26.01 10.98 -17.98
CA GLU A 291 -26.16 9.57 -17.63
C GLU A 291 -24.82 8.82 -17.75
N CYS A 292 -24.07 9.03 -18.85
CA CYS A 292 -22.68 8.61 -19.02
C CYS A 292 -21.79 9.17 -17.91
N GLN A 293 -21.94 10.45 -17.56
CA GLN A 293 -21.19 11.07 -16.47
C GLN A 293 -21.40 10.36 -15.13
N ARG A 294 -22.66 10.13 -14.76
CA ARG A 294 -23.03 9.46 -13.51
C ARG A 294 -22.44 8.06 -13.47
N PHE A 295 -22.45 7.37 -14.60
CA PHE A 295 -21.89 6.05 -14.71
C PHE A 295 -20.36 6.03 -14.58
N ILE A 296 -19.67 6.95 -15.25
CA ILE A 296 -18.20 7.03 -15.18
C ILE A 296 -17.76 7.46 -13.77
N ASN A 297 -18.50 8.36 -13.13
CA ASN A 297 -18.29 8.72 -11.73
C ASN A 297 -18.49 7.53 -10.76
N MET A 298 -19.31 6.54 -11.11
CA MET A 298 -19.45 5.29 -10.34
C MET A 298 -18.24 4.36 -10.51
N PHE A 299 -17.54 4.44 -11.65
CA PHE A 299 -16.35 3.64 -11.98
C PHE A 299 -15.04 4.25 -11.50
N ALA A 300 -14.93 5.58 -11.55
CA ALA A 300 -13.72 6.33 -11.27
C ALA A 300 -14.07 7.61 -10.50
N PRO A 301 -14.33 7.53 -9.19
CA PRO A 301 -14.66 8.71 -8.38
C PRO A 301 -13.46 9.67 -8.19
N PHE A 302 -12.28 9.34 -8.72
CA PHE A 302 -11.05 10.11 -8.54
C PHE A 302 -10.56 10.75 -9.84
N SER A 303 -10.05 11.97 -9.72
CA SER A 303 -9.56 12.82 -10.81
C SER A 303 -8.40 12.18 -11.60
N PRO A 304 -8.36 12.30 -12.94
CA PRO A 304 -7.31 11.69 -13.76
C PRO A 304 -5.92 12.29 -13.46
N GLN A 305 -4.93 11.42 -13.25
CA GLN A 305 -3.51 11.77 -13.38
C GLN A 305 -3.06 11.46 -14.82
N SER A 306 -2.45 12.45 -15.47
CA SER A 306 -2.14 12.48 -16.91
C SER A 306 -1.27 11.29 -17.37
N CYS A 307 -1.75 10.51 -18.35
CA CYS A 307 -0.94 9.60 -19.16
C CYS A 307 -1.03 10.03 -20.64
N HIS A 308 0.12 10.18 -21.31
CA HIS A 308 0.24 10.74 -22.66
C HIS A 308 0.09 9.72 -23.82
N LEU A 309 -0.45 8.53 -23.57
CA LEU A 309 -0.62 7.51 -24.62
C LEU A 309 -2.02 7.62 -25.24
N GLN A 310 -2.09 7.89 -26.54
CA GLN A 310 -3.32 7.76 -27.33
C GLN A 310 -3.36 6.37 -27.97
N LEU A 311 -4.34 5.51 -27.67
CA LEU A 311 -4.58 4.33 -28.50
C LEU A 311 -5.39 4.73 -29.74
N LYS A 312 -4.92 4.28 -30.89
CA LYS A 312 -5.80 4.03 -32.04
C LYS A 312 -6.44 2.65 -31.82
N CYS A 313 -7.45 2.56 -30.95
CA CYS A 313 -8.12 1.28 -30.70
C CYS A 313 -9.11 0.95 -31.84
N PRO A 314 -9.20 -0.30 -32.33
CA PRO A 314 -10.22 -0.71 -33.29
C PRO A 314 -11.62 -0.71 -32.62
N ASN A 315 -12.32 0.41 -32.66
CA ASN A 315 -13.57 0.66 -31.92
C ASN A 315 -14.73 -0.31 -32.22
N ARG A 316 -14.71 -1.04 -33.35
CA ARG A 316 -15.86 -1.84 -33.81
C ARG A 316 -16.06 -3.16 -33.07
N CYS A 317 -15.00 -3.81 -32.64
CA CYS A 317 -15.09 -5.15 -32.07
C CYS A 317 -15.53 -5.13 -30.60
N TYR A 318 -15.30 -3.99 -29.95
CA TYR A 318 -15.57 -3.73 -28.53
C TYR A 318 -17.05 -3.80 -28.14
N HIS A 319 -17.88 -3.29 -29.02
CA HIS A 319 -19.31 -3.18 -28.84
C HIS A 319 -20.06 -4.52 -28.89
N ASN A 320 -19.60 -5.46 -29.71
CA ASN A 320 -20.30 -6.73 -29.93
C ASN A 320 -20.03 -7.74 -28.82
N ALA A 321 -18.78 -7.81 -28.33
CA ALA A 321 -18.40 -8.67 -27.21
C ALA A 321 -19.15 -8.27 -25.93
N LEU A 322 -19.14 -6.97 -25.63
CA LEU A 322 -19.81 -6.42 -24.45
C LEU A 322 -21.32 -6.65 -24.49
N LYS A 323 -21.99 -6.40 -25.63
CA LYS A 323 -23.42 -6.67 -25.81
C LYS A 323 -23.76 -8.16 -25.59
N SER A 324 -22.92 -9.07 -26.06
CA SER A 324 -23.11 -10.53 -25.89
C SER A 324 -23.02 -10.97 -24.43
N ASP A 325 -22.01 -10.50 -23.69
CA ASP A 325 -21.82 -10.86 -22.28
C ASP A 325 -22.95 -10.33 -21.40
N LEU A 326 -23.47 -9.16 -21.77
CA LEU A 326 -24.54 -8.50 -21.06
C LEU A 326 -25.92 -9.12 -21.29
N LEU A 327 -26.10 -9.85 -22.40
CA LEU A 327 -27.28 -10.67 -22.65
C LEU A 327 -27.27 -12.01 -21.90
N GLN A 328 -26.13 -12.40 -21.30
CA GLN A 328 -26.00 -13.67 -20.57
C GLN A 328 -26.34 -13.56 -19.08
N PHE A 329 -26.82 -12.42 -18.59
CA PHE A 329 -27.16 -12.21 -17.18
C PHE A 329 -28.42 -13.00 -16.76
N PRO A 330 -28.53 -13.40 -15.47
CA PRO A 330 -29.76 -14.00 -14.95
C PRO A 330 -30.95 -13.04 -15.11
N ALA A 331 -32.15 -13.59 -15.30
CA ALA A 331 -33.39 -12.80 -15.39
C ALA A 331 -33.65 -12.01 -14.10
N GLU A 332 -34.41 -10.92 -14.22
CA GLU A 332 -34.69 -9.91 -13.18
C GLU A 332 -35.19 -10.48 -11.84
N ASP A 333 -35.72 -11.70 -11.83
CA ASP A 333 -36.34 -12.30 -10.66
C ASP A 333 -35.33 -12.88 -9.64
N ASP A 334 -34.07 -13.14 -10.04
CA ASP A 334 -33.02 -13.64 -9.13
C ASP A 334 -32.23 -12.52 -8.43
N ILE A 335 -32.48 -11.25 -8.76
CA ILE A 335 -31.77 -10.09 -8.23
C ILE A 335 -32.81 -9.03 -7.87
N LEU A 336 -33.10 -8.88 -6.57
CA LEU A 336 -34.09 -7.93 -6.04
C LEU A 336 -33.89 -6.45 -6.49
N ALA A 337 -34.38 -6.11 -7.70
CA ALA A 337 -34.75 -4.79 -8.30
C ALA A 337 -33.71 -3.61 -8.33
N PRO A 338 -33.94 -2.50 -9.10
CA PRO A 338 -33.22 -2.10 -10.36
C PRO A 338 -32.34 -0.81 -10.22
N PRO A 339 -31.61 -0.25 -11.25
CA PRO A 339 -31.81 -0.34 -12.73
C PRO A 339 -30.58 -0.82 -13.53
N PHE A 340 -30.71 -1.93 -14.25
CA PHE A 340 -29.60 -2.58 -14.97
C PHE A 340 -29.59 -2.28 -16.48
N GLU A 341 -30.75 -2.18 -17.12
CA GLU A 341 -30.87 -1.76 -18.52
C GLU A 341 -30.32 -0.34 -18.75
N HIS A 342 -30.35 0.51 -17.73
CA HIS A 342 -29.81 1.87 -17.86
C HIS A 342 -28.28 1.87 -17.96
N VAL A 343 -27.58 1.08 -17.13
CA VAL A 343 -26.11 0.94 -17.19
C VAL A 343 -25.64 0.41 -18.55
N MET A 344 -26.36 -0.59 -19.06
CA MET A 344 -26.17 -1.17 -20.38
C MET A 344 -26.23 -0.15 -21.51
N ILE A 345 -27.31 0.63 -21.50
CA ILE A 345 -27.59 1.65 -22.50
C ILE A 345 -26.56 2.78 -22.38
N GLU A 346 -26.20 3.19 -21.17
CA GLU A 346 -25.19 4.22 -20.94
C GLU A 346 -23.81 3.80 -21.42
N TRP A 347 -23.39 2.56 -21.16
CA TRP A 347 -22.13 2.06 -21.65
C TRP A 347 -22.09 2.01 -23.18
N HIS A 348 -23.19 1.57 -23.80
CA HIS A 348 -23.35 1.56 -25.24
C HIS A 348 -23.26 2.97 -25.84
N LYS A 349 -23.89 3.96 -25.19
CA LYS A 349 -23.84 5.38 -25.58
C LYS A 349 -22.41 5.95 -25.49
N VAL A 350 -21.68 5.68 -24.40
CA VAL A 350 -20.27 6.11 -24.24
C VAL A 350 -19.40 5.59 -25.39
N LEU A 351 -19.55 4.31 -25.75
CA LEU A 351 -18.78 3.70 -26.82
C LEU A 351 -19.17 4.14 -28.23
N GLN A 352 -20.44 4.51 -28.43
CA GLN A 352 -20.88 5.07 -29.70
C GLN A 352 -20.45 6.54 -29.85
N GLY A 353 -20.40 7.29 -28.75
CA GLY A 353 -19.92 8.68 -28.70
C GLY A 353 -18.44 8.81 -29.11
N THR A 354 -17.57 7.93 -28.62
CA THR A 354 -16.14 7.90 -29.02
C THR A 354 -15.91 7.59 -30.50
N MET A 355 -16.88 6.98 -31.20
CA MET A 355 -16.80 6.76 -32.65
C MET A 355 -17.33 7.92 -33.50
N ALA A 356 -18.08 8.85 -32.93
CA ALA A 356 -18.65 9.98 -33.67
C ALA A 356 -17.69 11.19 -33.75
N CYS A 357 -16.60 11.19 -32.97
CA CYS A 357 -15.63 12.28 -32.87
C CYS A 357 -14.19 11.90 -33.33
N ALA A 358 -13.99 10.73 -33.93
CA ALA A 358 -12.76 10.31 -34.62
C ALA A 358 -13.05 10.15 -36.11
#